data_AF-A0A7S1FDZ8-F1
#
_entry.id   AF-A0A7S1FDZ8-F1
#
_cell.length_a   1.000
_cell.length_b   1.000
_cell.length_c   1.000
_cell.angle_alpha   90.00
_cell.angle_beta   90.00
_cell.angle_gamma   90.00
#
_symmetry.space_group_name_H-M   'P 1'
#
loop_
_entity.id
_entity.type
_entity.pdbx_description
1 polymer ?
#
loop_
_entity_poly.entity_id
_entity_poly.type
_entity_poly.pdbx_seq_one_letter_code
_entity_poly.pdbx_strand_id
1 'polypeptide(L)'
;IVILLTVFLSLASCIWLLVRLHQLVPSVRRRLFPTQLWHLALGDILFLVSLIIITALDSSWLQAQRSVCLGFSIPARFGRNVSLLVEMHIAVCFLVQSFRWSILIPLLRALSFAWIGGVLLTILSFLTDPLHLDPTA
;
A
#
# COMPACT_ATOMS: atom_id res chain seq x y z
N ILE A 1 -18.17 11.74 6.60
CA ILE A 1 -17.71 13.01 5.96
C ILE A 1 -16.22 13.25 6.20
N VAL A 2 -15.75 13.36 7.46
CA VAL A 2 -14.32 13.58 7.77
C VAL A 2 -13.41 12.50 7.16
N ILE A 3 -13.76 11.22 7.30
CA ILE A 3 -12.98 10.09 6.76
C ILE A 3 -12.83 10.20 5.22
N LEU A 4 -13.92 10.50 4.52
CA LEU A 4 -13.89 10.66 3.06
C LEU A 4 -12.98 11.82 2.66
N LEU A 5 -13.11 12.98 3.33
CA LEU A 5 -12.23 14.13 3.08
C LEU A 5 -10.76 13.78 3.28
N THR A 6 -10.41 13.08 4.36
CA THR A 6 -9.03 12.65 4.59
C THR A 6 -8.53 11.71 3.51
N VAL A 7 -9.35 10.76 3.06
CA VAL A 7 -8.98 9.80 2.03
C VAL A 7 -8.77 10.48 0.67
N PHE A 8 -9.62 11.44 0.29
CA PHE A 8 -9.43 12.22 -0.94
C PHE A 8 -8.18 13.10 -0.89
N LEU A 9 -7.92 13.75 0.25
CA LEU A 9 -6.70 14.56 0.42
C LEU A 9 -5.44 13.70 0.37
N SER A 10 -5.45 12.52 1.01
CA SER A 10 -4.36 11.54 0.92
C SER A 10 -4.16 11.08 -0.52
N LEU A 11 -5.24 10.74 -1.24
CA LEU A 11 -5.16 10.29 -2.62
C LEU A 11 -4.57 11.36 -3.54
N ALA A 12 -5.04 12.60 -3.40
CA ALA A 12 -4.50 13.76 -4.13
C ALA A 12 -3.02 13.97 -3.83
N SER A 13 -2.61 13.80 -2.57
CA SER A 13 -1.21 13.90 -2.14
C SER A 13 -0.34 12.80 -2.75
N CYS A 14 -0.81 11.55 -2.78
CA CYS A 14 -0.08 10.44 -3.41
C CYS A 14 0.08 10.64 -4.92
N ILE A 15 -0.99 11.06 -5.61
CA ILE A 15 -0.93 11.38 -7.04
C ILE A 15 0.03 12.54 -7.29
N TRP A 16 -0.06 13.61 -6.51
CA TRP A 16 0.85 14.75 -6.59
C TRP A 16 2.31 14.32 -6.40
N LEU A 17 2.57 13.47 -5.39
CA LEU A 17 3.90 12.91 -5.14
C LEU A 17 4.41 12.12 -6.36
N LEU A 18 3.59 11.25 -6.96
CA LEU A 18 3.97 10.51 -8.18
C LEU A 18 4.29 11.44 -9.35
N VAL A 19 3.47 12.49 -9.57
CA VAL A 19 3.71 13.48 -10.61
C VAL A 19 5.04 14.19 -10.37
N ARG A 20 5.32 14.62 -9.13
CA ARG A 20 6.58 15.26 -8.77
C ARG A 20 7.78 14.33 -8.93
N LEU A 21 7.65 13.06 -8.54
CA LEU A 21 8.69 12.04 -8.71
C LEU A 21 8.99 11.78 -10.19
N HIS A 22 7.97 11.83 -11.05
CA HIS A 22 8.15 11.66 -12.49
C HIS A 22 8.85 12.87 -13.15
N GLN A 23 8.59 14.08 -12.65
CA GLN A 23 9.22 15.32 -13.09
C GLN A 23 10.69 15.48 -12.65
N LEU A 24 11.20 14.60 -11.77
CA LEU A 24 12.61 14.63 -11.35
C LEU A 24 13.56 14.30 -12.51
N VAL A 25 14.74 14.92 -12.48
CA VAL A 25 15.84 14.61 -13.39
C VAL A 25 16.16 13.11 -13.34
N PRO A 26 16.41 12.43 -14.48
CA PRO A 26 16.60 10.97 -14.51
C PRO A 26 17.68 10.44 -13.56
N SER A 27 18.74 11.22 -13.32
CA SER A 27 19.83 10.89 -12.39
C SER A 27 19.38 10.86 -10.92
N VAL A 28 18.41 11.71 -10.56
CA VAL A 28 17.80 11.73 -9.23
C VAL A 28 16.70 10.69 -9.14
N ARG A 29 15.88 10.52 -10.19
CA ARG A 29 14.77 9.57 -10.23
C ARG A 29 15.20 8.11 -10.03
N ARG A 30 16.39 7.73 -10.53
CA ARG A 30 16.95 6.38 -10.36
C ARG A 30 17.58 6.13 -8.98
N ARG A 31 17.58 7.11 -8.08
CA ARG A 31 18.03 6.90 -6.69
C ARG A 31 17.04 6.00 -5.95
N LEU A 32 17.54 5.31 -4.93
CA LEU A 32 16.76 4.39 -4.11
C LEU A 32 15.52 5.06 -3.51
N PHE A 33 15.72 6.19 -2.82
CA PHE A 33 14.64 6.83 -2.06
C PHE A 33 13.45 7.30 -2.92
N PRO A 34 13.64 7.99 -4.07
CA PRO A 34 12.55 8.25 -5.01
C PRO A 34 11.83 6.99 -5.51
N THR A 35 12.57 5.89 -5.70
CA THR A 35 11.99 4.62 -6.13
C THR A 35 11.15 3.98 -5.01
N GLN A 36 11.64 4.02 -3.77
CA GLN A 36 10.88 3.58 -2.58
C GLN A 36 9.59 4.39 -2.40
N LEU A 37 9.67 5.72 -2.49
CA LEU A 37 8.50 6.60 -2.43
C LEU A 37 7.50 6.33 -3.56
N TRP A 38 7.97 5.98 -4.75
CA TRP A 38 7.11 5.63 -5.87
C TRP A 38 6.30 4.36 -5.57
N HIS A 39 6.96 3.31 -5.06
CA HIS A 39 6.26 2.07 -4.66
C HIS A 39 5.31 2.29 -3.47
N LEU A 40 5.71 3.12 -2.50
CA LEU A 40 4.86 3.50 -1.37
C LEU A 40 3.58 4.18 -1.87
N ALA A 41 3.72 5.23 -2.69
CA ALA A 41 2.58 5.95 -3.23
C ALA A 41 1.67 5.07 -4.09
N LEU A 42 2.22 4.08 -4.81
CA LEU A 42 1.43 3.13 -5.58
C LEU A 42 0.61 2.20 -4.67
N GLY A 43 1.21 1.69 -3.58
CA GLY A 43 0.51 0.91 -2.57
C GLY A 43 -0.61 1.71 -1.90
N ASP A 44 -0.33 2.96 -1.54
CA ASP A 44 -1.30 3.86 -0.91
C ASP A 44 -2.46 4.20 -1.84
N ILE A 45 -2.22 4.47 -3.12
CA ILE A 45 -3.29 4.71 -4.09
C ILE A 45 -4.19 3.49 -4.19
N LEU A 46 -3.63 2.29 -4.28
CA LEU A 46 -4.41 1.05 -4.36
C LEU A 46 -5.29 0.87 -3.11
N PHE A 47 -4.73 1.13 -1.93
CA PHE A 47 -5.45 1.10 -0.67
C PHE A 47 -6.58 2.15 -0.62
N LEU A 48 -6.25 3.41 -0.90
CA LEU A 48 -7.17 4.55 -0.80
C LEU A 48 -8.32 4.43 -1.81
N VAL A 49 -8.05 4.04 -3.06
CA VAL A 49 -9.10 3.81 -4.07
C VAL A 49 -10.05 2.71 -3.61
N SER A 50 -9.51 1.59 -3.11
CA SER A 50 -10.33 0.50 -2.59
C SER A 50 -11.19 0.95 -1.39
N LEU A 51 -10.62 1.78 -0.50
CA LEU A 51 -11.32 2.32 0.67
C LEU A 51 -12.43 3.31 0.29
N ILE A 52 -12.22 4.17 -0.72
CA ILE A 52 -13.27 5.05 -1.27
C ILE A 52 -14.44 4.21 -1.75
N ILE A 53 -14.18 3.15 -2.51
CA ILE A 53 -15.23 2.29 -3.05
C ILE A 53 -15.99 1.60 -1.92
N ILE A 54 -15.30 1.00 -0.96
CA ILE A 54 -15.93 0.32 0.19
C ILE A 54 -16.81 1.30 0.99
N THR A 55 -16.31 2.49 1.30
CA THR A 55 -17.05 3.49 2.08
C THR A 55 -18.21 4.13 1.30
N ALA A 56 -18.08 4.29 -0.02
CA ALA A 56 -19.17 4.73 -0.88
C ALA A 56 -20.28 3.68 -0.97
N LEU A 57 -19.92 2.39 -1.08
CA LEU A 57 -20.88 1.29 -1.12
C LEU A 57 -21.61 1.14 0.22
N ASP A 58 -20.90 1.24 1.34
CA ASP A 58 -21.48 1.14 2.70
C ASP A 58 -22.43 2.30 3.02
N SER A 59 -22.16 3.50 2.47
CA SER A 59 -23.01 4.68 2.66
C SER A 59 -24.18 4.78 1.68
N SER A 60 -24.12 4.08 0.55
CA SER A 60 -25.25 3.96 -0.36
C SER A 60 -26.26 2.97 0.22
N TRP A 61 -27.54 3.35 0.33
CA TRP A 61 -28.64 2.46 0.77
C TRP A 61 -28.81 1.20 -0.08
N LEU A 62 -28.03 1.05 -1.17
CA LEU A 62 -27.80 -0.21 -1.83
C LEU A 62 -26.98 -1.09 -0.89
N GLN A 63 -27.64 -2.02 -0.21
CA GLN A 63 -27.02 -3.23 0.36
C GLN A 63 -26.13 -3.86 -0.73
N ALA A 64 -24.87 -3.44 -0.80
CA ALA A 64 -23.92 -3.95 -1.74
C ALA A 64 -23.76 -5.43 -1.42
N GLN A 65 -23.85 -6.27 -2.45
CA GLN A 65 -23.66 -7.70 -2.26
C GLN A 65 -22.32 -7.93 -1.54
N ARG A 66 -22.34 -8.75 -0.48
CA ARG A 66 -21.17 -9.09 0.36
C ARG A 66 -19.95 -9.46 -0.50
N SER A 67 -20.17 -10.04 -1.67
CA SER A 67 -19.17 -10.36 -2.69
C SER A 67 -18.42 -9.14 -3.25
N VAL A 68 -19.09 -8.02 -3.50
CA VAL A 68 -18.47 -6.79 -4.04
C VAL A 68 -17.61 -6.14 -2.97
N CYS A 69 -18.11 -5.98 -1.75
CA CYS A 69 -17.32 -5.48 -0.62
C CYS A 69 -16.10 -6.37 -0.35
N LEU A 70 -16.28 -7.69 -0.40
CA LEU A 70 -15.17 -8.65 -0.27
C LEU A 70 -14.14 -8.47 -1.40
N GLY A 71 -14.60 -8.30 -2.64
CA GLY A 71 -13.74 -8.08 -3.81
C GLY A 71 -12.84 -6.85 -3.68
N PHE A 72 -13.33 -5.75 -3.11
CA PHE A 72 -12.53 -4.55 -2.85
C PHE A 72 -11.74 -4.59 -1.53
N SER A 73 -12.12 -5.46 -0.58
CA SER A 73 -11.38 -5.63 0.67
C SER A 73 -10.00 -6.26 0.46
N ILE A 74 -9.86 -7.14 -0.54
CA ILE A 74 -8.60 -7.80 -0.91
C ILE A 74 -7.55 -6.78 -1.39
N PRO A 75 -7.80 -5.95 -2.43
CA PRO A 75 -6.85 -4.94 -2.87
C PRO A 75 -6.60 -3.86 -1.81
N ALA A 76 -7.58 -3.54 -0.95
CA ALA A 76 -7.35 -2.65 0.19
C ALA A 76 -6.30 -3.23 1.15
N ARG A 77 -6.45 -4.50 1.56
CA ARG A 77 -5.48 -5.18 2.43
C ARG A 77 -4.11 -5.30 1.77
N PHE A 78 -4.09 -5.64 0.49
CA PHE A 78 -2.86 -5.76 -0.28
C PHE A 78 -2.11 -4.43 -0.36
N GLY A 79 -2.78 -3.34 -0.76
CA GLY A 79 -2.18 -2.01 -0.81
C GLY A 79 -1.60 -1.60 0.54
N ARG A 80 -2.36 -1.79 1.63
CA ARG A 80 -1.89 -1.52 3.00
C ARG A 80 -0.66 -2.34 3.38
N ASN A 81 -0.65 -3.64 3.11
CA ASN A 81 0.48 -4.52 3.44
C ASN A 81 1.73 -4.15 2.65
N VAL A 82 1.59 -3.83 1.36
CA VAL A 82 2.71 -3.37 0.53
C VAL A 82 3.25 -2.04 1.06
N SER A 83 2.40 -1.06 1.37
CA SER A 83 2.84 0.22 1.93
C SER A 83 3.64 0.02 3.22
N LEU A 84 3.14 -0.80 4.16
CA LEU A 84 3.85 -1.11 5.41
C LEU A 84 5.21 -1.78 5.17
N LEU A 85 5.29 -2.73 4.24
CA LEU A 85 6.56 -3.38 3.89
C LEU A 85 7.54 -2.40 3.25
N VAL A 86 7.06 -1.47 2.43
CA VAL A 86 7.90 -0.43 1.83
C VAL A 86 8.36 0.57 2.89
N GLU A 87 7.50 1.00 3.82
CA GLU A 87 7.90 1.85 4.96
C GLU A 87 8.95 1.17 5.84
N MET A 88 8.74 -0.11 6.16
CA MET A 88 9.71 -0.91 6.90
C MET A 88 11.05 -0.99 6.15
N HIS A 89 11.01 -1.21 4.83
CA HIS A 89 12.21 -1.24 3.99
C HIS A 89 12.95 0.11 4.01
N ILE A 90 12.22 1.24 3.92
CA ILE A 90 12.78 2.59 4.05
C ILE A 90 13.46 2.75 5.42
N ALA A 91 12.77 2.39 6.51
CA ALA A 91 13.30 2.50 7.87
C ALA A 91 14.58 1.68 8.07
N VAL A 92 14.60 0.43 7.58
CA VAL A 92 15.79 -0.43 7.65
C VAL A 92 16.92 0.14 6.80
N CYS A 93 16.66 0.66 5.60
CA CYS A 93 17.69 1.29 4.77
C CYS A 93 18.32 2.51 5.47
N PHE A 94 17.51 3.36 6.11
CA PHE A 94 18.03 4.48 6.89
C PHE A 94 18.87 4.01 8.07
N LEU A 95 18.42 2.99 8.80
CA LEU A 95 19.16 2.42 9.91
C LEU A 95 20.52 1.85 9.47
N VAL A 96 20.54 1.07 8.38
CA VAL A 96 21.77 0.53 7.78
C VAL A 96 22.73 1.64 7.38
N GLN A 97 22.22 2.73 6.79
CA GLN A 97 23.02 3.87 6.40
C GLN A 97 23.60 4.61 7.62
N SER A 98 22.82 4.75 8.69
CA SER A 98 23.28 5.35 9.95
C SER A 98 24.41 4.55 10.60
N PHE A 99 24.32 3.21 10.59
CA PHE A 99 25.34 2.32 11.17
C PHE A 99 26.46 1.91 10.20
N ARG A 100 26.42 2.37 8.94
CA ARG A 100 27.38 2.04 7.87
C ARG A 100 27.58 0.53 7.64
N TRP A 101 26.51 -0.26 7.77
CA TRP A 101 26.57 -1.72 7.55
C TRP A 101 26.55 -2.07 6.05
N SER A 102 27.71 -1.99 5.41
CA SER A 102 27.89 -2.29 3.98
C SER A 102 27.45 -3.71 3.55
N ILE A 103 27.35 -4.65 4.48
CA ILE A 103 26.86 -6.02 4.23
C ILE A 103 25.39 -6.02 3.78
N LEU A 104 24.62 -5.00 4.15
CA LEU A 104 23.18 -4.91 3.86
C LEU A 104 22.88 -4.10 2.58
N ILE A 105 23.89 -3.74 1.78
CA ILE A 105 23.71 -3.14 0.44
C ILE A 105 22.81 -3.99 -0.50
N PRO A 106 22.81 -5.34 -0.47
CA PRO A 106 21.87 -6.14 -1.28
C PRO A 106 20.40 -5.87 -0.93
N LEU A 107 20.11 -5.39 0.28
CA LEU A 107 18.76 -5.05 0.72
C LEU A 107 18.14 -3.97 -0.18
N LEU A 108 18.95 -3.15 -0.86
CA LEU A 108 18.48 -2.18 -1.85
C LEU A 108 17.72 -2.83 -3.03
N ARG A 109 18.05 -4.08 -3.37
CA ARG A 109 17.35 -4.86 -4.40
C ARG A 109 16.10 -5.57 -3.87
N ALA A 110 15.89 -5.54 -2.54
CA ALA A 110 14.78 -6.24 -1.91
C ALA A 110 13.41 -5.55 -2.11
N LEU A 111 13.36 -4.36 -2.71
CA LEU A 111 12.13 -3.58 -2.85
C LEU A 111 11.04 -4.33 -3.64
N SER A 112 11.41 -5.09 -4.66
CA SER A 112 10.46 -5.94 -5.41
C SER A 112 9.86 -7.05 -4.55
N PHE A 113 10.57 -7.51 -3.52
CA PHE A 113 10.06 -8.50 -2.59
C PHE A 113 8.98 -7.94 -1.67
N ALA A 114 8.85 -6.62 -1.51
CA ALA A 114 7.75 -6.02 -0.78
C ALA A 114 6.39 -6.34 -1.44
N TRP A 115 6.35 -6.45 -2.77
CA TRP A 115 5.13 -6.83 -3.50
C TRP A 115 4.79 -8.30 -3.26
N ILE A 116 5.79 -9.19 -3.36
CA ILE A 116 5.63 -10.63 -3.10
C ILE A 116 5.20 -10.87 -1.65
N GLY A 117 5.87 -10.21 -0.70
CA GLY A 117 5.51 -10.25 0.72
C GLY A 117 4.12 -9.70 0.98
N GLY A 118 3.73 -8.62 0.29
CA GLY A 118 2.39 -8.06 0.36
C GLY A 118 1.32 -9.06 -0.10
N VAL A 119 1.57 -9.81 -1.17
CA VAL A 119 0.67 -10.87 -1.66
C VAL A 119 0.55 -11.96 -0.59
N LEU A 120 1.69 -12.46 -0.09
CA LEU A 120 1.71 -13.52 0.92
C LEU A 120 0.96 -13.12 2.21
N LEU A 121 1.23 -11.92 2.73
CA LEU A 121 0.56 -11.39 3.91
C LEU A 121 -0.95 -11.21 3.69
N THR A 122 -1.36 -10.82 2.49
CA THR A 122 -2.77 -10.66 2.16
C THR A 122 -3.49 -11.99 2.08
N ILE A 123 -2.87 -13.01 1.47
CA ILE A 123 -3.39 -14.38 1.45
C ILE A 123 -3.51 -14.90 2.88
N LEU A 124 -2.47 -14.77 3.69
CA LEU A 124 -2.50 -15.17 5.10
C LEU A 124 -3.62 -14.46 5.86
N SER A 125 -3.71 -13.13 5.71
CA SER A 125 -4.75 -12.32 6.37
C SER A 125 -6.15 -12.71 5.94
N PHE A 126 -6.34 -13.13 4.69
CA PHE A 126 -7.62 -13.61 4.18
C PHE A 126 -7.98 -14.99 4.75
N LEU A 127 -7.02 -15.91 4.83
CA LEU A 127 -7.22 -17.25 5.38
C LEU A 127 -7.47 -17.25 6.90
N THR A 128 -6.89 -16.29 7.62
CA THR A 128 -7.08 -16.12 9.07
C THR A 128 -8.30 -15.27 9.43
N ASP A 129 -9.03 -14.75 8.44
CA ASP A 129 -10.15 -13.88 8.69
C ASP A 129 -11.36 -14.68 9.20
N PRO A 130 -11.85 -14.44 10.43
CA PRO A 130 -12.96 -15.20 10.99
C PRO A 130 -14.23 -15.14 10.13
N LEU A 131 -14.41 -14.07 9.34
CA LEU A 131 -15.54 -13.93 8.41
C LEU A 131 -15.54 -14.95 7.27
N HIS A 132 -14.42 -15.61 6.97
CA HIS A 132 -14.32 -16.68 5.99
C HIS A 132 -14.53 -18.07 6.63
N LEU A 133 -14.30 -18.17 7.94
CA LEU A 133 -14.40 -19.42 8.71
C LEU A 133 -15.82 -19.73 9.21
N ASP A 134 -16.71 -18.73 9.29
CA ASP A 134 -18.13 -18.93 9.63
C ASP A 134 -19.05 -18.77 8.39
N PRO A 135 -19.42 -19.88 7.71
CA PRO A 135 -20.39 -19.85 6.62
C PRO A 135 -21.86 -19.70 7.08
N THR A 136 -22.12 -19.57 8.38
CA THR A 136 -23.48 -19.58 8.98
C THR A 136 -23.94 -18.26 9.62
N ALA A 137 -23.24 -17.14 9.39
CA ALA A 137 -23.64 -15.80 9.84
C ALA A 137 -24.12 -14.90 8.70
#